data_AF-A0A914S5M7-F1
#
_entry.id   AF-A0A914S5M7-F1
#
_cell.length_a   1.000
_cell.length_b   1.000
_cell.length_c   1.000
_cell.angle_alpha   90.00
_cell.angle_beta   90.00
_cell.angle_gamma   90.00
#
_symmetry.space_group_name_H-M   'P 1'
#
loop_
_entity.id
_entity.type
_entity.pdbx_description
1 polymer ?
#
loop_
_entity_poly.entity_id
_entity_poly.type
_entity_poly.pdbx_seq_one_letter_code
_entity_poly.pdbx_strand_id
1 'polypeptide(L)' 'MCRYGCAELHVIASLVGGIAAQEAIKLATHQYVPIDNTFIFDGHTQNARTYRL' A
#
# COMPACT_ATOMS: atom_id res chain seq x y z
N MET A 1 -8.28 8.13 -15.96
CA MET A 1 -7.27 7.05 -15.87
C MET A 1 -6.33 6.96 -17.08
N CYS A 2 -6.65 7.55 -18.24
CA CYS A 2 -5.79 7.47 -19.44
C CYS A 2 -4.36 8.01 -19.25
N ARG A 3 -4.19 9.06 -18.44
CA ARG A 3 -2.88 9.70 -18.19
C ARG A 3 -1.85 8.76 -17.55
N TYR A 4 -2.29 7.82 -16.72
CA TYR A 4 -1.38 6.88 -16.06
C TYR A 4 -0.95 5.72 -16.97
N GLY A 5 -1.70 5.46 -18.05
CA GLY A 5 -1.33 4.46 -19.06
C GLY A 5 -1.09 3.05 -18.52
N CYS A 6 -1.69 2.68 -17.37
CA CYS A 6 -1.39 1.44 -16.65
C CYS A 6 0.11 1.27 -16.31
N ALA A 7 0.86 2.37 -16.21
CA ALA A 7 2.28 2.32 -15.89
C ALA A 7 2.50 1.95 -14.41
N GLU A 8 3.54 1.16 -14.16
CA GLU A 8 4.04 0.85 -12.83
C GLU A 8 5.26 1.73 -12.54
N LEU A 9 5.05 2.80 -11.78
CA LEU A 9 6.14 3.71 -11.43
C LEU A 9 6.97 3.09 -10.30
N HIS A 10 8.28 2.97 -10.53
CA HIS A 10 9.21 2.37 -9.57
C HIS A 10 9.06 2.94 -8.15
N VAL A 11 8.90 4.26 -8.01
CA VAL A 11 8.75 4.90 -6.69
C VAL A 11 7.45 4.51 -5.98
N ILE A 12 6.35 4.32 -6.74
CA ILE A 12 5.07 3.87 -6.18
C ILE A 12 5.14 2.39 -5.81
N ALA A 13 5.72 1.56 -6.70
CA ALA A 13 5.93 0.15 -6.45
C ALA A 13 6.83 -0.10 -5.22
N SER A 14 7.93 0.64 -5.09
CA SER A 14 8.84 0.55 -3.94
C SER A 14 8.15 0.94 -2.63
N LEU A 15 7.33 1.99 -2.62
CA LEU A 15 6.58 2.38 -1.43
C LEU A 15 5.54 1.32 -1.04
N VAL A 16 4.70 0.88 -1.99
CA VAL A 16 3.67 -0.13 -1.75
C VAL A 16 4.31 -1.47 -1.34
N GLY A 17 5.43 -1.84 -1.97
CA GLY A 17 6.20 -3.03 -1.65
C GLY A 17 6.75 -3.01 -0.21
N GLY A 18 7.25 -1.85 0.26
CA GLY A 18 7.69 -1.69 1.65
C GLY A 18 6.55 -1.86 2.66
N ILE A 19 5.38 -1.27 2.37
CA ILE A 19 4.18 -1.43 3.21
C ILE A 19 3.74 -2.90 3.23
N ALA A 20 3.61 -3.52 2.06
CA ALA A 20 3.20 -4.92 1.93
C ALA A 20 4.18 -5.88 2.63
N ALA A 21 5.50 -5.65 2.51
CA ALA A 21 6.50 -6.44 3.20
C ALA A 21 6.36 -6.34 4.72
N GLN A 22 6.13 -5.13 5.25
CA GLN A 22 5.91 -4.96 6.68
C GLN A 22 4.62 -5.65 7.14
N GLU A 23 3.52 -5.55 6.39
CA GLU A 23 2.28 -6.27 6.72
C GLU A 23 2.50 -7.80 6.72
N ALA A 24 3.28 -8.32 5.78
CA ALA A 24 3.66 -9.73 5.76
C ALA A 24 4.46 -10.13 7.02
N ILE A 25 5.40 -9.30 7.47
CA ILE A 25 6.16 -9.53 8.71
C ILE A 25 5.23 -9.55 9.92
N LYS A 26 4.27 -8.62 10.01
CA LYS A 26 3.30 -8.59 11.11
C LYS A 26 2.51 -9.89 11.20
N LEU A 27 2.03 -10.38 10.05
CA LEU A 27 1.30 -11.63 9.96
C LEU A 27 2.17 -12.84 10.33
N ALA A 28 3.41 -12.89 9.81
CA ALA A 28 4.32 -14.02 10.04
C ALA A 28 4.79 -14.13 11.49
N THR A 29 4.99 -12.99 12.16
CA THR A 29 5.52 -12.95 13.54
C THR A 29 4.42 -12.89 14.59
N HIS A 30 3.16 -12.67 14.20
CA HIS A 30 2.06 -12.33 15.09
C HIS A 30 2.39 -11.13 16.00
N GLN A 31 3.20 -10.19 15.52
CA GLN A 31 3.56 -8.96 16.23
C GLN A 31 2.94 -7.76 15.52
N TYR A 32 2.49 -6.78 16.30
CA TYR A 32 1.74 -5.59 15.86
C TYR A 32 0.34 -5.89 15.29
N VAL A 33 -0.38 -4.84 14.92
CA VAL A 33 -1.74 -4.91 14.36
C VAL A 33 -1.67 -4.72 12.83
N PRO A 34 -2.15 -5.69 12.03
CA PRO A 34 -2.28 -5.54 10.59
C PRO A 34 -3.32 -4.49 10.20
N ILE A 35 -3.18 -3.92 9.01
CA ILE A 35 -4.18 -3.05 8.41
C ILE A 35 -5.49 -3.84 8.19
N ASP A 36 -6.63 -3.26 8.57
CA ASP A 36 -7.95 -3.88 8.38
C ASP A 36 -8.42 -3.67 6.92
N ASN A 37 -8.42 -4.76 6.14
CA ASN A 37 -9.00 -4.84 4.80
C ASN A 37 -8.22 -4.08 3.70
N THR A 38 -8.67 -2.89 3.27
CA THR A 38 -8.16 -2.24 2.05
C THR A 38 -7.41 -0.95 2.36
N PHE A 39 -6.15 -0.87 1.92
CA PHE A 39 -5.32 0.33 1.99
C PHE A 39 -5.16 0.98 0.61
N ILE A 40 -5.36 2.29 0.53
CA ILE A 40 -5.20 3.07 -0.71
C ILE A 40 -4.20 4.18 -0.47
N PHE A 41 -3.18 4.27 -1.33
CA PHE A 41 -2.22 5.37 -1.39
C PHE A 41 -2.38 6.16 -2.71
N ASP A 42 -2.54 7.47 -2.60
CA ASP A 42 -2.52 8.40 -3.73
C ASP A 42 -1.15 9.08 -3.82
N GLY A 43 -0.34 8.65 -4.78
CA GLY A 43 0.97 9.24 -5.05
C GLY A 43 0.93 10.66 -5.60
N HIS A 44 -0.21 11.16 -6.09
CA HIS A 44 -0.31 12.55 -6.54
C HIS A 44 -0.42 13.53 -5.38
N THR A 45 -1.28 13.25 -4.41
CA THR A 45 -1.48 14.10 -3.23
C THR A 45 -0.69 13.67 -2.00
N GLN A 46 0.02 12.53 -2.08
CA GLN A 46 0.78 11.93 -0.98
C GLN A 46 -0.08 11.55 0.24
N ASN A 47 -1.36 11.25 0.03
CA ASN A 47 -2.28 10.83 1.08
C ASN A 47 -2.50 9.32 1.06
N ALA A 48 -2.79 8.76 2.24
CA ALA A 48 -3.14 7.36 2.41
C ALA A 48 -4.38 7.20 3.29
N ARG A 49 -5.25 6.23 2.99
CA ARG A 49 -6.42 5.89 3.80
C ARG A 49 -6.71 4.40 3.79
N THR A 50 -7.27 3.92 4.90
CA THR A 50 -7.73 2.54 5.06
C THR A 50 -9.25 2.49 5.05
N TYR A 51 -9.82 1.51 4.36
CA TYR A 51 -11.25 1.29 4.23
C TYR A 51 -11.61 -0.16 4.54
N ARG A 52 -12.66 -0.32 5.34
CA ARG A 52 -13.36 -1.59 5.49
C ARG A 52 -14.47 -1.65 4.46
N LEU A 53 -14.32 -2.53 3.49
CA LEU A 53 -15.24 -2.71 2.36
C LEU A 53 -16.21 -3.85 2.63
#